data_AF-A0A1V6EPU9-F1
#
_entry.id   AF-A0A1V6EPU9-F1
#
_cell.length_a   1.000
_cell.length_b   1.000
_cell.length_c   1.000
_cell.angle_alpha   90.00
_cell.angle_beta   90.00
_cell.angle_gamma   90.00
#
_symmetry.space_group_name_H-M   'P 1'
#
loop_
_entity.id
_entity.type
_entity.pdbx_description
1 polymer ?
#
loop_
_entity_poly.entity_id
_entity_poly.type
_entity_poly.pdbx_seq_one_letter_code
_entity_poly.pdbx_strand_id
1 'polypeptide(L)'
;MHGKPEIVNSDQGSQFTCPGWVNYLKDQEITISMDGKGRALDNTWIERFWHTLKQEYVYICPAENGNMLRKGLNKFIDYYNNRRTHQSLDRKTPFDWYEYAA
;
A
#
# COMPACT_ATOMS: atom_id res chain seq x y z
N MET A 1 10.63 6.30 -9.76
CA MET A 1 9.31 6.96 -9.67
C MET A 1 8.34 6.01 -10.39
N HIS A 2 7.43 5.36 -9.69
CA HIS A 2 6.68 4.17 -10.16
C HIS A 2 5.59 4.46 -11.21
N GLY A 3 5.69 5.60 -11.91
CA GLY A 3 4.73 6.01 -12.94
C GLY A 3 3.33 6.32 -12.42
N LYS A 4 2.41 6.46 -13.38
CA LYS A 4 0.98 6.66 -13.16
C LYS A 4 0.28 5.30 -13.29
N PRO A 5 -0.47 4.82 -12.30
CA PRO A 5 -1.21 3.56 -12.44
C PRO A 5 -2.38 3.71 -13.41
N GLU A 6 -2.73 2.64 -14.13
CA GLU A 6 -3.92 2.61 -14.98
C GLU A 6 -5.21 2.55 -14.15
N ILE A 7 -5.16 1.81 -13.03
CA ILE A 7 -6.28 1.59 -12.11
C ILE A 7 -5.80 1.85 -10.68
N VAL A 8 -6.58 2.59 -9.91
CA VAL A 8 -6.46 2.66 -8.45
C VAL A 8 -7.61 1.91 -7.81
N ASN A 9 -7.30 0.91 -6.99
CA ASN A 9 -8.29 0.22 -6.17
C ASN A 9 -8.36 0.82 -4.77
N SER A 10 -9.56 1.06 -4.25
CA SER A 10 -9.77 1.54 -2.88
C SER A 10 -11.09 1.05 -2.29
N ASP A 11 -11.20 1.10 -0.95
CA ASP A 11 -12.49 1.00 -0.30
C ASP A 11 -13.39 2.24 -0.58
N GLN A 12 -14.63 2.18 -0.08
CA GLN A 12 -15.62 3.27 -0.19
C GLN A 12 -15.54 4.30 0.94
N GLY A 13 -14.40 4.41 1.62
CA GLY A 13 -14.16 5.40 2.66
C GLY A 13 -14.36 6.83 2.16
N SER A 14 -14.75 7.74 3.06
CA SER A 14 -15.03 9.14 2.72
C SER A 14 -13.85 9.84 2.04
N GLN A 15 -12.62 9.50 2.42
CA GLN A 15 -11.40 10.02 1.81
C GLN A 15 -11.23 9.64 0.33
N PHE A 16 -11.69 8.44 -0.08
CA PHE A 16 -11.58 7.96 -1.46
C PHE A 16 -12.84 8.22 -2.28
N THR A 17 -13.95 8.59 -1.64
CA THR A 17 -15.20 8.97 -2.30
C THR A 17 -15.39 10.49 -2.36
N CYS A 18 -14.52 11.28 -1.74
CA CYS A 18 -14.61 12.73 -1.78
C CYS A 18 -14.35 13.29 -3.20
N PRO A 19 -14.97 14.43 -3.58
CA PRO A 19 -14.79 15.02 -4.89
C PRO A 19 -13.33 15.36 -5.22
N GLY A 20 -12.54 15.81 -4.25
CA GLY A 20 -11.14 16.17 -4.46
C GLY A 20 -10.30 15.00 -4.95
N TRP A 21 -10.46 13.82 -4.35
CA TRP A 21 -9.75 12.60 -4.75
C TRP A 21 -10.24 12.08 -6.11
N VAL A 22 -11.56 11.98 -6.28
CA VAL A 22 -12.17 11.46 -7.51
C VAL A 22 -11.82 12.33 -8.72
N ASN A 23 -11.89 13.65 -8.57
CA ASN A 23 -11.56 14.57 -9.65
C ASN A 23 -10.07 14.50 -9.98
N TYR A 24 -9.20 14.46 -8.98
CA TYR A 24 -7.76 14.30 -9.20
C TYR A 24 -7.44 13.04 -10.03
N LEU A 25 -8.00 11.89 -9.67
CA LEU A 25 -7.75 10.65 -10.41
C LEU A 25 -8.30 10.71 -11.84
N LYS A 26 -9.48 11.32 -12.04
CA LYS A 26 -10.06 11.51 -13.39
C LYS A 26 -9.23 12.45 -14.26
N ASP A 27 -8.73 13.55 -13.70
CA ASP A 27 -7.87 14.50 -14.40
C ASP A 27 -6.53 13.86 -14.80
N GLN A 28 -6.10 12.84 -14.04
CA GLN A 28 -4.96 12.01 -14.38
C GLN A 28 -5.33 10.84 -15.30
N GLU A 29 -6.58 10.69 -15.77
CA GLU A 29 -7.04 9.56 -16.59
C GLU A 29 -6.80 8.19 -15.91
N ILE A 30 -6.88 8.15 -14.59
CA ILE A 30 -6.74 6.94 -13.79
C ILE A 30 -8.13 6.33 -13.58
N THR A 31 -8.28 5.05 -13.90
CA THR A 31 -9.53 4.32 -13.65
C THR A 31 -9.70 4.09 -12.15
N ILE A 32 -10.87 4.43 -11.62
CA ILE A 32 -11.18 4.23 -10.21
C ILE A 32 -11.95 2.91 -10.09
N SER A 33 -11.34 1.92 -9.42
CA SER A 33 -12.01 0.70 -8.98
C SER A 33 -12.30 0.84 -7.50
N MET A 34 -13.57 0.66 -7.13
CA MET A 34 -13.96 0.62 -5.72
C MET A 34 -14.63 -0.71 -5.42
N ASP A 35 -14.25 -1.30 -4.30
CA ASP A 35 -14.78 -2.57 -3.86
C ASP A 35 -16.31 -2.49 -3.71
N GLY A 36 -16.98 -3.58 -4.02
CA GLY A 36 -18.41 -3.69 -3.74
C GLY A 36 -18.64 -3.66 -2.23
N LYS A 37 -19.74 -3.05 -1.75
CA LYS A 37 -20.10 -3.12 -0.31
C LYS A 37 -20.13 -4.59 0.13
N GLY A 38 -19.23 -4.96 1.04
CA GLY A 38 -19.13 -6.33 1.57
C GLY A 38 -18.16 -7.27 0.82
N ARG A 39 -17.40 -6.81 -0.18
CA ARG A 39 -16.35 -7.60 -0.85
C ARG A 39 -14.96 -7.31 -0.26
N ALA A 40 -14.68 -7.91 0.89
CA ALA A 40 -13.37 -7.79 1.57
C ALA A 40 -12.18 -8.37 0.77
N LEU A 41 -12.44 -9.17 -0.27
CA LEU A 41 -11.39 -9.81 -1.07
C LEU A 41 -10.57 -8.79 -1.87
N ASP A 42 -11.18 -7.69 -2.31
CA ASP A 42 -10.56 -6.71 -3.18
C ASP A 42 -9.42 -5.93 -2.45
N ASN A 43 -9.46 -5.83 -1.12
CA ASN A 43 -8.43 -5.22 -0.27
C ASN A 43 -7.46 -6.22 0.38
N THR A 44 -7.54 -7.52 0.08
CA THR A 44 -6.75 -8.54 0.79
C THR A 44 -5.24 -8.28 0.74
N TRP A 45 -4.72 -7.74 -0.37
CA TRP A 45 -3.29 -7.45 -0.53
C TRP A 45 -2.82 -6.34 0.41
N ILE A 46 -3.55 -5.23 0.45
CA ILE A 46 -3.19 -4.08 1.28
C ILE A 46 -3.42 -4.38 2.77
N GLU A 47 -4.47 -5.14 3.11
CA GLU A 47 -4.71 -5.62 4.48
C GLU A 47 -3.60 -6.53 4.98
N ARG A 48 -3.11 -7.45 4.13
CA ARG A 48 -1.96 -8.31 4.47
C ARG A 48 -0.71 -7.48 4.74
N PHE A 49 -0.45 -6.45 3.93
CA PHE A 49 0.64 -5.51 4.19
C PHE A 49 0.46 -4.82 5.55
N TRP A 50 -0.71 -4.24 5.82
CA TRP A 50 -0.98 -3.54 7.09
C TRP A 50 -0.86 -4.44 8.30
N HIS A 51 -1.35 -5.68 8.22
CA HIS A 51 -1.18 -6.65 9.28
C HIS A 51 0.30 -6.90 9.58
N THR A 52 1.09 -7.12 8.53
CA THR A 52 2.54 -7.35 8.63
C THR A 52 3.25 -6.15 9.28
N LEU A 53 3.00 -4.93 8.80
CA LEU A 53 3.57 -3.70 9.37
C LEU A 53 3.22 -3.53 10.84
N LYS A 54 1.96 -3.77 11.20
CA LYS A 54 1.49 -3.60 12.58
C LYS A 54 2.13 -4.59 13.53
N GLN A 55 2.12 -5.87 13.16
CA GLN A 55 2.66 -6.95 14.00
C GLN A 55 4.19 -6.88 14.12
N GLU A 56 4.89 -6.65 13.02
CA GLU A 56 6.35 -6.73 13.00
C GLU A 56 7.04 -5.40 13.35
N TYR A 57 6.31 -4.29 13.41
CA TYR A 57 6.90 -3.00 13.77
C TYR A 57 6.03 -2.21 14.75
N VAL A 58 4.83 -1.78 14.37
CA VAL A 58 4.08 -0.77 15.15
C VAL A 58 3.79 -1.23 16.58
N TYR A 59 3.41 -2.49 16.78
CA TYR A 59 3.06 -3.02 18.10
C TYR A 59 4.26 -3.33 18.99
N ILE A 60 5.40 -3.67 18.39
CA ILE A 60 6.61 -4.03 19.15
C ILE A 60 7.59 -2.85 19.32
N CYS A 61 7.40 -1.77 18.58
CA CYS A 61 8.22 -0.56 18.62
C CYS A 61 7.33 0.68 18.80
N PRO A 62 6.73 0.87 19.99
CA PRO A 62 5.89 2.04 20.26
C PRO A 62 6.72 3.33 20.10
N ALA A 63 6.19 4.27 19.32
CA ALA A 63 6.83 5.55 19.07
C ALA A 63 6.35 6.61 20.06
N GLU A 64 7.28 7.40 20.61
CA GLU A 64 6.96 8.48 21.55
C GLU A 64 6.23 9.66 20.89
N ASN A 65 6.43 9.84 19.58
CA ASN A 65 5.82 10.93 18.82
C ASN A 65 5.74 10.59 17.32
N GLY A 66 4.99 11.41 16.59
CA GLY A 66 4.78 11.23 15.15
C GLY A 66 6.06 11.28 14.31
N ASN A 67 7.07 12.06 14.70
CA ASN A 67 8.34 12.12 13.97
C ASN A 67 9.13 10.81 14.11
N MET A 68 9.16 10.22 15.30
CA MET A 68 9.76 8.92 15.55
C MET A 68 9.02 7.83 14.77
N LEU A 69 7.69 7.82 14.82
CA LEU A 69 6.87 6.87 14.07
C LEU A 69 7.16 6.97 12.57
N ARG A 70 7.14 8.18 12.01
CA ARG A 70 7.42 8.41 10.58
C ARG A 70 8.79 7.89 10.17
N LYS A 71 9.83 8.15 10.98
CA LYS A 71 11.20 7.66 10.70
C LYS A 71 11.26 6.14 10.68
N GLY A 72 10.61 5.47 11.63
CA GLY A 72 10.62 4.01 11.67
C GLY A 72 9.72 3.37 10.61
N LEU A 73 8.57 3.97 10.29
CA LEU A 73 7.74 3.55 9.14
C LEU A 73 8.53 3.59 7.84
N ASN A 74 9.30 4.66 7.59
CA ASN A 74 10.14 4.76 6.39
C ASN A 74 11.19 3.64 6.33
N LYS A 75 11.83 3.31 7.46
CA LYS A 75 12.79 2.19 7.54
C LYS A 75 12.10 0.85 7.29
N PHE A 76 10.90 0.64 7.83
CA PHE A 76 10.16 -0.59 7.60
C PHE A 76 9.73 -0.74 6.15
N ILE A 77 9.25 0.33 5.52
CA ILE A 77 8.84 0.33 4.11
C ILE A 77 10.04 0.03 3.20
N ASP A 78 11.22 0.61 3.47
CA ASP A 78 12.46 0.28 2.75
C ASP A 78 12.81 -1.20 2.91
N TYR A 79 12.80 -1.72 4.13
CA TYR A 79 13.03 -3.13 4.40
C TYR A 79 12.04 -4.04 3.66
N TYR A 80 10.75 -3.73 3.74
CA TYR A 80 9.69 -4.52 3.13
C TYR A 80 9.85 -4.59 1.60
N ASN A 81 10.10 -3.46 0.95
CA ASN A 81 10.17 -3.41 -0.51
C ASN A 81 11.51 -3.89 -1.07
N ASN A 82 12.63 -3.61 -0.40
CA ASN A 82 13.97 -3.77 -0.98
C ASN A 82 14.79 -4.90 -0.36
N ARG A 83 14.32 -5.54 0.72
CA ARG A 83 15.12 -6.57 1.45
C ARG A 83 14.32 -7.81 1.82
N ARG A 84 13.03 -7.67 2.10
CA ARG A 84 12.16 -8.79 2.46
C ARG A 84 11.80 -9.58 1.20
N THR A 85 12.21 -10.84 1.17
CA THR A 85 11.76 -11.77 0.13
C THR A 85 10.39 -12.36 0.44
N HIS A 86 9.55 -12.54 -0.56
CA HIS A 86 8.23 -13.17 -0.41
C HIS A 86 8.16 -14.49 -1.16
N GLN A 87 7.68 -15.55 -0.49
CA GLN A 87 7.51 -16.87 -1.14
C GLN A 87 6.56 -16.80 -2.34
N SER A 88 5.51 -15.97 -2.27
CA SER A 88 4.57 -15.76 -3.37
C SER A 88 5.17 -15.02 -4.57
N LEU A 89 6.37 -14.44 -4.42
CA LEU A 89 7.10 -13.71 -5.46
C LEU A 89 8.38 -14.47 -5.85
N ASP A 90 8.36 -15.80 -5.82
CA ASP A 90 9.53 -16.66 -6.10
C ASP A 90 10.77 -16.28 -5.27
N ARG A 91 10.54 -15.96 -3.99
CA ARG A 91 11.56 -15.47 -3.05
C ARG A 91 12.31 -14.22 -3.52
N LYS A 92 11.70 -13.40 -4.39
CA LYS A 92 12.17 -12.05 -4.73
C LYS A 92 11.62 -11.01 -3.77
N THR A 93 12.25 -9.83 -3.74
CA THR A 93 11.70 -8.67 -3.05
C THR A 93 10.55 -8.07 -3.86
N PRO A 94 9.62 -7.31 -3.22
CA PRO A 94 8.58 -6.60 -3.95
C PRO A 94 9.14 -5.67 -5.03
N PHE A 95 10.28 -5.02 -4.76
CA PHE A 95 10.95 -4.15 -5.73
C PHE A 95 11.49 -4.95 -6.92
N ASP A 96 12.23 -6.04 -6.68
CA ASP A 96 12.74 -6.88 -7.77
C ASP A 96 11.62 -7.47 -8.62
N TRP A 97 10.50 -7.85 -7.98
CA TRP A 97 9.32 -8.35 -8.68
C TRP A 97 8.68 -7.26 -9.54
N TYR A 98 8.58 -6.04 -9.01
CA TYR A 98 8.06 -4.88 -9.75
C TYR A 98 8.92 -4.58 -10.98
N GLU A 99 10.24 -4.51 -10.83
CA GLU A 99 11.16 -4.24 -11.94
C GLU A 99 11.18 -5.37 -12.99
N TYR A 100 10.95 -6.62 -12.58
CA TYR A 100 10.82 -7.75 -13.52
C TYR A 100 9.50 -7.74 -14.30
N ALA A 101 8.42 -7.28 -13.67
CA ALA A 101 7.08 -7.29 -14.25
C ALA A 101 6.72 -6.00 -15.02
N ALA A 102 7.51 -4.94 -14.84
CA ALA A 102 7.42 -3.67 -15.57
C ALA A 102 8.05 -3.79 -16.97
#